data_AF-A0AAU3RBJ7-F1
#
_entry.id   AF-A0AAU3RBJ7-F1
#
_cell.length_a   1.000
_cell.length_b   1.000
_cell.length_c   1.000
_cell.angle_alpha   90.00
_cell.angle_beta   90.00
_cell.angle_gamma   90.00
#
_symmetry.space_group_name_H-M   'P 1'
#
loop_
_entity.id
_entity.type
_entity.pdbx_description
1 polymer ?
#
loop_
_entity_poly.entity_id
_entity_poly.type
_entity_poly.pdbx_seq_one_letter_code
_entity_poly.pdbx_strand_id
1 'polypeptide(L)'
;MTDVGGGFGVGVGAGVGVGPYAELTFDSEGDVDRVTQGAVSRMEATDLLVFAHGWNSDRSTATRLYDRFFAPFQELVGSGVRLGYVGVVWPAMRFSDEPIPDFDASGVLAEPGFACALDPLTRRALGEFWPERRAELDRVAELLEEQPDSAAAFIEFGALVRELAGVDAVPAAVAPSVPAIFTNDVLEVCRALSVALVRAGAPGAADPAGPDGPGLTVGGGLRGLWGGAKELLRQAAYYKMKKRAGVVGERGLGPVLAQLAAARPALRFHLIGHSFGARVVSFSLRAVPDRARYVKSVTLLQGAFSHYAFADRLPHDKGNGGALRGLQRRVDGPVVACHSPHDSALKIFYPLASRMAGDSAGLLGFDERWGAIGHDGVQAVPGAPRLSLDTVLREGLPASGCVSVDAGSVVRRGGAPSGAHSDICHEELARVVVTAGRMGR
;
A
#
# COMPACT_ATOMS: atom_id res chain seq x y z
N MET A 1 -55.18 0.17 0.71
CA MET A 1 -54.30 0.88 1.67
C MET A 1 -53.51 -0.17 2.40
N THR A 2 -52.20 -0.34 2.29
CA THR A 2 -51.11 0.32 1.58
C THR A 2 -49.97 -0.67 1.77
N ASP A 3 -49.55 -1.26 0.67
CA ASP A 3 -48.37 -2.13 0.55
C ASP A 3 -47.12 -1.24 0.69
N VAL A 4 -46.19 -1.60 1.58
CA VAL A 4 -44.92 -0.88 1.77
C VAL A 4 -43.80 -1.83 1.37
N GLY A 5 -43.44 -1.78 0.10
CA GLY A 5 -42.26 -2.42 -0.46
C GLY A 5 -40.98 -1.76 0.02
N GLY A 6 -40.14 -2.52 0.74
CA GLY A 6 -38.75 -2.17 1.02
C GLY A 6 -37.88 -2.53 -0.17
N GLY A 7 -37.61 -1.56 -1.05
CA GLY A 7 -36.65 -1.70 -2.14
C GLY A 7 -35.22 -1.63 -1.61
N PHE A 8 -34.44 -2.69 -1.84
CA PHE A 8 -32.98 -2.64 -1.76
C PHE A 8 -32.46 -1.78 -2.92
N GLY A 9 -31.98 -0.59 -2.60
CA GLY A 9 -31.36 0.32 -3.56
C GLY A 9 -30.06 -0.26 -4.12
N VAL A 10 -30.02 -0.41 -5.43
CA VAL A 10 -28.84 -0.78 -6.22
C VAL A 10 -27.88 0.42 -6.23
N GLY A 11 -26.75 0.31 -5.52
CA GLY A 11 -25.70 1.32 -5.56
C GLY A 11 -24.90 1.26 -6.86
N VAL A 12 -25.36 1.97 -7.89
CA VAL A 12 -24.47 2.51 -8.93
C VAL A 12 -23.54 3.50 -8.22
N GLY A 13 -22.22 3.42 -8.42
CA GLY A 13 -21.21 4.14 -7.63
C GLY A 13 -21.51 5.63 -7.43
N ALA A 14 -22.18 5.97 -6.33
CA ALA A 14 -22.50 7.34 -5.98
C ALA A 14 -21.20 8.02 -5.52
N GLY A 15 -20.77 9.06 -6.23
CA GLY A 15 -19.68 9.95 -5.80
C GLY A 15 -18.43 10.01 -6.67
N VAL A 16 -18.36 9.28 -7.79
CA VAL A 16 -17.29 9.44 -8.80
C VAL A 16 -17.86 10.14 -10.04
N GLY A 17 -17.29 11.28 -10.41
CA GLY A 17 -17.78 12.16 -11.48
C GLY A 17 -17.44 11.74 -12.90
N VAL A 18 -16.76 10.61 -13.09
CA VAL A 18 -16.43 10.04 -14.41
C VAL A 18 -17.34 8.86 -14.74
N GLY A 19 -17.57 8.63 -16.04
CA GLY A 19 -18.41 7.54 -16.52
C GLY A 19 -17.92 6.93 -17.84
N PRO A 20 -18.19 5.62 -18.07
CA PRO A 20 -18.78 4.67 -17.12
C PRO A 20 -17.80 4.26 -16.00
N TYR A 21 -18.29 4.21 -14.75
CA TYR A 21 -17.54 3.78 -13.56
C TYR A 21 -18.20 2.57 -12.88
N ALA A 22 -17.39 1.63 -12.42
CA ALA A 22 -17.82 0.51 -11.58
C ALA A 22 -16.70 0.11 -10.61
N GLU A 23 -17.04 -0.64 -9.57
CA GLU A 23 -16.07 -1.18 -8.62
C GLU A 23 -15.86 -2.68 -8.87
N LEU A 24 -14.70 -3.19 -8.47
CA LEU A 24 -14.48 -4.61 -8.16
C LEU A 24 -14.23 -4.71 -6.66
N THR A 25 -15.17 -5.29 -5.93
CA THR A 25 -15.01 -5.50 -4.48
C THR A 25 -14.52 -6.91 -4.22
N PHE A 26 -13.45 -7.04 -3.43
CA PHE A 26 -12.87 -8.30 -3.01
C PHE A 26 -12.90 -8.44 -1.49
N ASP A 27 -13.00 -9.66 -1.00
CA ASP A 27 -12.74 -10.00 0.40
C ASP A 27 -11.24 -10.24 0.68
N SER A 28 -10.90 -10.74 1.88
CA SER A 28 -9.51 -10.95 2.28
C SER A 28 -8.83 -12.13 1.59
N GLU A 29 -9.60 -13.08 1.06
CA GLU A 29 -9.11 -14.27 0.36
C GLU A 29 -9.03 -14.05 -1.16
N GLY A 30 -9.53 -12.91 -1.63
CA GLY A 30 -9.54 -12.52 -3.03
C GLY A 30 -10.82 -12.94 -3.76
N ASP A 31 -11.86 -13.36 -3.03
CA ASP A 31 -13.15 -13.65 -3.66
C ASP A 31 -13.82 -12.34 -4.08
N VAL A 32 -14.23 -12.29 -5.34
CA VAL A 32 -14.88 -11.11 -5.94
C VAL A 32 -16.38 -11.13 -5.68
N ASP A 33 -16.94 -9.99 -5.31
CA ASP A 33 -18.39 -9.80 -5.30
C ASP A 33 -18.95 -9.89 -6.72
N ARG A 34 -19.87 -10.84 -6.94
CA ARG A 34 -20.43 -11.14 -8.27
C ARG A 34 -21.26 -10.02 -8.86
N VAL A 35 -21.89 -9.17 -8.02
CA VAL A 35 -22.67 -8.02 -8.48
C VAL A 35 -21.74 -6.97 -9.08
N THR A 36 -20.67 -6.64 -8.35
CA THR A 36 -19.65 -5.68 -8.81
C THR A 36 -18.89 -6.19 -10.03
N GLN A 37 -18.52 -7.48 -10.06
CA GLN A 37 -17.95 -8.12 -11.25
C GLN A 37 -18.88 -8.04 -12.47
N GLY A 38 -20.17 -8.28 -12.27
CA GLY A 38 -21.17 -8.19 -13.32
C GLY A 38 -21.31 -6.77 -13.88
N ALA A 39 -21.21 -5.74 -13.04
CA ALA A 39 -21.25 -4.34 -13.46
C ALA A 39 -20.07 -3.99 -14.39
N VAL A 40 -18.84 -4.39 -14.03
CA VAL A 40 -17.65 -4.21 -14.88
C VAL A 40 -17.74 -4.99 -16.19
N SER A 41 -18.34 -6.18 -16.16
CA SER A 41 -18.53 -7.02 -17.36
C SER A 41 -19.44 -6.37 -18.40
N ARG A 42 -20.45 -5.59 -17.96
CA ARG A 42 -21.41 -4.89 -18.82
C ARG A 42 -20.91 -3.52 -19.31
N MET A 43 -19.78 -3.06 -18.82
CA MET A 43 -19.25 -1.74 -19.17
C MET A 43 -18.82 -1.69 -20.64
N GLU A 44 -19.35 -0.73 -21.41
CA GLU A 44 -18.99 -0.51 -22.81
C GLU A 44 -17.74 0.37 -22.91
N ALA A 45 -16.57 -0.25 -23.03
CA ALA A 45 -15.28 0.43 -23.13
C ALA A 45 -14.35 -0.30 -24.11
N THR A 46 -13.40 0.43 -24.69
CA THR A 46 -12.24 -0.16 -25.39
C THR A 46 -11.07 -0.38 -24.44
N ASP A 47 -10.91 0.53 -23.48
CA ASP A 47 -9.78 0.60 -22.56
C ASP A 47 -10.33 0.77 -21.12
N LEU A 48 -9.99 -0.17 -20.23
CA LEU A 48 -10.32 -0.09 -18.81
C LEU A 48 -9.13 0.42 -18.02
N LEU A 49 -9.31 1.55 -17.33
CA LEU A 49 -8.42 2.00 -16.27
C LEU A 49 -8.81 1.30 -14.98
N VAL A 50 -7.97 0.38 -14.53
CA VAL A 50 -8.21 -0.41 -13.30
C VAL A 50 -7.27 0.11 -12.23
N PHE A 51 -7.81 0.84 -11.24
CA PHE A 51 -7.02 1.45 -10.18
C PHE A 51 -7.26 0.75 -8.84
N ALA A 52 -6.19 0.26 -8.20
CA ALA A 52 -6.21 -0.23 -6.83
C ALA A 52 -5.58 0.79 -5.87
N HIS A 53 -6.35 1.19 -4.87
CA HIS A 53 -5.89 2.07 -3.79
C HIS A 53 -4.93 1.37 -2.81
N GLY A 54 -4.20 2.17 -2.02
CA GLY A 54 -3.31 1.71 -0.96
C GLY A 54 -4.01 1.12 0.27
N TRP A 55 -3.21 0.79 1.29
CA TRP A 55 -3.73 0.50 2.62
C TRP A 55 -3.99 1.77 3.43
N ASN A 56 -4.47 1.62 4.66
CA ASN A 56 -4.90 2.73 5.49
C ASN A 56 -6.07 3.51 4.86
N SER A 57 -7.05 2.79 4.30
CA SER A 57 -8.18 3.40 3.58
C SER A 57 -9.48 2.71 3.94
N ASP A 58 -10.55 3.51 4.04
CA ASP A 58 -11.93 3.04 4.04
C ASP A 58 -12.60 3.28 2.68
N ARG A 59 -13.86 2.83 2.54
CA ARG A 59 -14.63 2.98 1.30
C ARG A 59 -14.80 4.45 0.90
N SER A 60 -15.06 5.35 1.85
CA SER A 60 -15.27 6.77 1.55
C SER A 60 -14.01 7.44 1.02
N THR A 61 -12.86 7.10 1.59
CA THR A 61 -11.53 7.60 1.23
C THR A 61 -11.14 7.08 -0.15
N ALA A 62 -11.38 5.78 -0.41
CA ALA A 62 -11.18 5.17 -1.71
C ALA A 62 -12.04 5.84 -2.79
N THR A 63 -13.32 6.12 -2.54
CA THR A 63 -14.20 6.81 -3.49
C THR A 63 -13.69 8.21 -3.83
N ARG A 64 -13.27 9.02 -2.83
CA ARG A 64 -12.68 10.35 -3.07
C ARG A 64 -11.38 10.28 -3.86
N LEU A 65 -10.55 9.27 -3.58
CA LEU A 65 -9.34 9.00 -4.35
C LEU A 65 -9.67 8.68 -5.81
N TYR A 66 -10.63 7.80 -6.06
CA TYR A 66 -11.04 7.43 -7.42
C TYR A 66 -11.61 8.62 -8.20
N ASP A 67 -12.48 9.40 -7.57
CA ASP A 67 -13.05 10.60 -8.17
C ASP A 67 -11.95 11.58 -8.63
N ARG A 68 -11.07 11.96 -7.71
CA ARG A 68 -9.99 12.92 -7.99
C ARG A 68 -8.94 12.37 -8.96
N PHE A 69 -8.57 11.09 -8.83
CA PHE A 69 -7.56 10.49 -9.70
C PHE A 69 -8.05 10.31 -11.13
N PHE A 70 -9.32 9.92 -11.33
CA PHE A 70 -9.85 9.67 -12.66
C PHE A 70 -10.30 10.92 -13.41
N ALA A 71 -10.60 12.03 -12.70
CA ALA A 71 -11.06 13.29 -13.29
C ALA A 71 -10.32 13.76 -14.56
N PRO A 72 -8.97 13.78 -14.64
CA PRO A 72 -8.28 14.33 -15.81
C PRO A 72 -8.34 13.45 -17.07
N PHE A 73 -8.64 12.15 -16.98
CA PHE A 73 -8.36 11.20 -18.05
C PHE A 73 -9.17 11.42 -19.33
N GLN A 74 -10.43 11.85 -19.24
CA GLN A 74 -11.28 12.08 -20.41
C GLN A 74 -10.68 13.11 -21.38
N GLU A 75 -9.95 14.11 -20.85
CA GLU A 75 -9.33 15.15 -21.66
C GLU A 75 -7.96 14.78 -22.22
N LEU A 76 -7.37 13.68 -21.74
CA LEU A 76 -6.02 13.26 -22.10
C LEU A 76 -5.98 12.22 -23.22
N VAL A 77 -7.09 11.52 -23.49
CA VAL A 77 -7.13 10.41 -24.45
C VAL A 77 -7.58 10.83 -25.85
N GLY A 78 -7.12 10.06 -26.85
CA GLY A 78 -7.49 10.21 -28.26
C GLY A 78 -8.94 9.84 -28.53
N SER A 79 -9.52 10.37 -29.61
CA SER A 79 -10.94 10.18 -29.98
C SER A 79 -11.34 8.73 -30.27
N GLY A 80 -10.37 7.84 -30.52
CA GLY A 80 -10.59 6.40 -30.71
C GLY A 80 -10.69 5.59 -29.40
N VAL A 81 -10.43 6.20 -28.25
CA VAL A 81 -10.40 5.55 -26.94
C VAL A 81 -11.71 5.80 -26.21
N ARG A 82 -12.44 4.72 -25.87
CA ARG A 82 -13.59 4.77 -24.97
C ARG A 82 -13.16 4.22 -23.61
N LEU A 83 -12.92 5.12 -22.67
CA LEU A 83 -12.49 4.77 -21.32
C LEU A 83 -13.64 4.17 -20.50
N GLY A 84 -13.31 3.13 -19.74
CA GLY A 84 -14.10 2.68 -18.60
C GLY A 84 -13.25 2.71 -17.33
N TYR A 85 -13.86 3.11 -16.21
CA TYR A 85 -13.15 3.34 -14.96
C TYR A 85 -13.51 2.27 -13.94
N VAL A 86 -12.50 1.58 -13.41
CA VAL A 86 -12.69 0.50 -12.44
C VAL A 86 -11.90 0.79 -11.17
N GLY A 87 -12.59 1.03 -10.06
CA GLY A 87 -12.00 1.07 -8.73
C GLY A 87 -11.91 -0.31 -8.11
N VAL A 88 -10.74 -0.71 -7.61
CA VAL A 88 -10.56 -1.99 -6.89
C VAL A 88 -10.69 -1.75 -5.39
N VAL A 89 -11.75 -2.27 -4.79
CA VAL A 89 -12.03 -2.16 -3.35
C VAL A 89 -11.62 -3.47 -2.69
N TRP A 90 -10.72 -3.38 -1.71
CA TRP A 90 -10.19 -4.55 -1.00
C TRP A 90 -10.03 -4.25 0.50
N PRO A 91 -9.96 -5.26 1.39
CA PRO A 91 -10.01 -5.03 2.84
C PRO A 91 -8.68 -4.45 3.36
N ALA A 92 -8.55 -3.14 3.27
CA ALA A 92 -7.28 -2.42 3.34
C ALA A 92 -6.93 -1.86 4.74
N MET A 93 -7.83 -2.01 5.72
CA MET A 93 -7.77 -1.48 7.11
C MET A 93 -7.53 0.04 7.17
N ARG A 94 -8.00 0.73 8.21
CA ARG A 94 -7.75 2.16 8.41
C ARG A 94 -7.44 2.49 9.87
N PHE A 95 -6.31 3.15 10.09
CA PHE A 95 -5.94 3.87 11.30
C PHE A 95 -6.40 5.32 11.13
N SER A 96 -7.47 5.72 11.83
CA SER A 96 -8.06 7.07 11.71
C SER A 96 -7.19 8.17 12.31
N ASP A 97 -6.16 7.80 13.07
CA ASP A 97 -5.21 8.73 13.69
C ASP A 97 -4.01 9.09 12.80
N GLU A 98 -3.93 8.53 11.58
CA GLU A 98 -3.01 8.95 10.52
C GLU A 98 -3.80 9.59 9.36
N PRO A 99 -4.12 10.90 9.46
CA PRO A 99 -4.90 11.56 8.43
C PRO A 99 -4.14 11.60 7.10
N ILE A 100 -4.86 11.41 6.00
CA ILE A 100 -4.33 11.49 4.65
C ILE A 100 -4.71 12.86 4.07
N PRO A 101 -3.72 13.77 3.87
CA PRO A 101 -3.97 15.07 3.29
C PRO A 101 -4.77 14.98 1.99
N ASP A 102 -5.67 15.93 1.78
CA ASP A 102 -6.64 16.03 0.65
C ASP A 102 -7.72 14.94 0.56
N PHE A 103 -7.61 13.83 1.29
CA PHE A 103 -8.61 12.77 1.28
C PHE A 103 -9.40 12.67 2.58
N ASP A 104 -9.00 13.38 3.63
CA ASP A 104 -9.80 13.56 4.84
C ASP A 104 -10.53 14.90 4.87
N ALA A 105 -11.73 14.92 5.46
CA ALA A 105 -12.50 16.15 5.59
C ALA A 105 -11.74 17.16 6.46
N SER A 106 -11.74 18.44 6.06
CA SER A 106 -11.11 19.51 6.83
C SER A 106 -11.66 19.53 8.26
N GLY A 107 -10.79 19.40 9.27
CA GLY A 107 -11.18 19.37 10.68
C GLY A 107 -11.20 17.98 11.33
N VAL A 108 -11.02 16.89 10.56
CA VAL A 108 -10.71 15.56 11.13
C VAL A 108 -9.22 15.50 11.47
N LEU A 109 -8.79 16.38 12.38
CA LEU A 109 -7.61 16.05 13.17
C LEU A 109 -8.05 14.93 14.12
N ALA A 110 -7.18 13.95 14.38
CA ALA A 110 -7.40 13.04 15.49
C ALA A 110 -7.76 13.90 16.71
N GLU A 111 -8.94 13.66 17.32
CA GLU A 111 -9.37 14.38 18.52
C GLU A 111 -8.18 14.45 19.48
N PRO A 112 -7.70 15.66 19.86
CA PRO A 112 -6.52 15.81 20.69
C PRO A 112 -6.77 15.14 22.05
N GLY A 113 -6.29 13.90 22.20
CA GLY A 113 -6.56 13.07 23.38
C GLY A 113 -6.07 11.63 23.30
N PHE A 114 -5.93 11.05 22.09
CA PHE A 114 -5.57 9.63 21.90
C PHE A 114 -4.08 9.36 21.62
N ALA A 115 -3.16 10.10 22.27
CA ALA A 115 -1.71 10.05 22.02
C ALA A 115 -1.18 8.64 21.65
N CYS A 116 -1.08 7.74 22.64
CA CYS A 116 -0.76 6.32 22.43
C CYS A 116 -2.00 5.44 22.32
N ALA A 117 -3.12 5.85 22.96
CA ALA A 117 -4.37 5.10 22.97
C ALA A 117 -4.97 4.94 21.56
N LEU A 118 -5.82 3.93 21.41
CA LEU A 118 -6.57 3.71 20.17
C LEU A 118 -7.87 4.49 20.22
N ASP A 119 -8.11 5.34 19.21
CA ASP A 119 -9.41 5.98 19.07
C ASP A 119 -10.51 4.93 18.77
N PRO A 120 -11.78 5.21 19.07
CA PRO A 120 -12.86 4.23 18.91
C PRO A 120 -13.03 3.68 17.48
N LEU A 121 -12.76 4.50 16.46
CA LEU A 121 -12.87 4.07 15.05
C LEU A 121 -11.74 3.11 14.71
N THR A 122 -10.51 3.44 15.08
CA THR A 122 -9.35 2.53 14.94
C THR A 122 -9.57 1.23 15.72
N ARG A 123 -10.04 1.30 16.97
CA ARG A 123 -10.28 0.11 17.81
C ARG A 123 -11.32 -0.83 17.20
N ARG A 124 -12.39 -0.27 16.63
CA ARG A 124 -13.42 -1.05 15.91
C ARG A 124 -12.84 -1.68 14.64
N ALA A 125 -12.15 -0.89 13.82
CA ALA A 125 -11.59 -1.36 12.57
C ALA A 125 -10.54 -2.48 12.79
N LEU A 126 -9.72 -2.38 13.85
CA LEU A 126 -8.81 -3.46 14.25
C LEU A 126 -9.57 -4.73 14.70
N GLY A 127 -10.70 -4.58 15.38
CA GLY A 127 -11.54 -5.70 15.78
C GLY A 127 -12.24 -6.41 14.60
N GLU A 128 -12.56 -5.67 13.53
CA GLU A 128 -13.02 -6.23 12.26
C GLU A 128 -11.87 -6.87 11.47
N PHE A 129 -10.65 -6.33 11.59
CA PHE A 129 -9.44 -6.86 10.94
C PHE A 129 -8.92 -8.15 11.59
N TRP A 130 -9.07 -8.28 12.91
CA TRP A 130 -8.70 -9.45 13.70
C TRP A 130 -9.88 -9.99 14.54
N PRO A 131 -10.93 -10.54 13.90
CA PRO A 131 -12.13 -10.97 14.60
C PRO A 131 -11.87 -12.12 15.59
N GLU A 132 -10.86 -12.95 15.32
CA GLU A 132 -10.50 -14.11 16.14
C GLU A 132 -9.52 -13.77 17.28
N ARG A 133 -9.00 -12.53 17.33
CA ARG A 133 -7.97 -12.10 18.31
C ARG A 133 -8.43 -10.91 19.14
N ARG A 134 -9.72 -10.88 19.49
CA ARG A 134 -10.33 -9.76 20.21
C ARG A 134 -9.73 -9.58 21.60
N ALA A 135 -9.50 -10.66 22.33
CA ALA A 135 -8.95 -10.61 23.68
C ALA A 135 -7.52 -10.04 23.68
N GLU A 136 -6.68 -10.47 22.74
CA GLU A 136 -5.32 -9.97 22.58
C GLU A 136 -5.34 -8.48 22.20
N LEU A 137 -6.27 -8.09 21.31
CA LEU A 137 -6.44 -6.69 20.91
C LEU A 137 -7.02 -5.82 22.03
N ASP A 138 -7.91 -6.33 22.88
CA ASP A 138 -8.43 -5.64 24.07
C ASP A 138 -7.25 -5.35 25.01
N ARG A 139 -6.42 -6.34 25.30
CA ARG A 139 -5.27 -6.18 26.18
C ARG A 139 -4.21 -5.23 25.62
N VAL A 140 -3.94 -5.30 24.31
CA VAL A 140 -3.06 -4.35 23.60
C VAL A 140 -3.58 -2.92 23.72
N ALA A 141 -4.90 -2.71 23.60
CA ALA A 141 -5.51 -1.39 23.73
C ALA A 141 -5.38 -0.83 25.16
N GLU A 142 -5.62 -1.66 26.18
CA GLU A 142 -5.44 -1.28 27.59
C GLU A 142 -3.99 -0.85 27.86
N LEU A 143 -3.02 -1.64 27.42
CA LEU A 143 -1.59 -1.33 27.59
C LEU A 143 -1.19 0.01 26.93
N LEU A 144 -1.74 0.30 25.74
CA LEU A 144 -1.54 1.57 25.03
C LEU A 144 -2.19 2.77 25.73
N GLU A 145 -3.27 2.54 26.47
CA GLU A 145 -3.96 3.58 27.24
C GLU A 145 -3.24 3.86 28.56
N GLU A 146 -2.94 2.81 29.35
CA GLU A 146 -2.31 2.89 30.67
C GLU A 146 -0.85 3.39 30.61
N GLN A 147 -0.12 2.98 29.56
CA GLN A 147 1.29 3.30 29.33
C GLN A 147 2.17 3.05 30.57
N PRO A 148 2.19 1.82 31.12
CA PRO A 148 2.97 1.50 32.31
C PRO A 148 4.47 1.69 32.06
N ASP A 149 5.18 2.20 33.06
CA ASP A 149 6.63 2.37 33.05
C ASP A 149 7.31 1.05 33.49
N SER A 150 7.11 -0.02 32.71
CA SER A 150 7.52 -1.38 33.07
C SER A 150 7.99 -2.19 31.87
N ALA A 151 9.20 -2.76 31.97
CA ALA A 151 9.72 -3.66 30.94
C ALA A 151 8.84 -4.91 30.76
N ALA A 152 8.24 -5.42 31.85
CA ALA A 152 7.35 -6.58 31.78
C ALA A 152 6.10 -6.30 30.93
N ALA A 153 5.57 -5.07 31.00
CA ALA A 153 4.42 -4.67 30.20
C ALA A 153 4.75 -4.56 28.70
N PHE A 154 5.96 -4.11 28.34
CA PHE A 154 6.42 -4.14 26.95
C PHE A 154 6.64 -5.57 26.45
N ILE A 155 7.13 -6.48 27.29
CA ILE A 155 7.27 -7.90 26.95
C ILE A 155 5.91 -8.53 26.66
N GLU A 156 4.91 -8.28 27.53
CA GLU A 156 3.52 -8.69 27.33
C GLU A 156 2.97 -8.11 26.01
N PHE A 157 3.09 -6.79 25.82
CA PHE A 157 2.65 -6.11 24.61
C PHE A 157 3.26 -6.72 23.34
N GLY A 158 4.58 -6.95 23.34
CA GLY A 158 5.29 -7.53 22.21
C GLY A 158 4.83 -8.94 21.88
N ALA A 159 4.54 -9.76 22.90
CA ALA A 159 3.97 -11.10 22.70
C ALA A 159 2.57 -11.02 22.06
N LEU A 160 1.68 -10.18 22.59
CA LEU A 160 0.34 -10.01 22.02
C LEU A 160 0.37 -9.51 20.57
N VAL A 161 1.27 -8.56 20.26
CA VAL A 161 1.42 -8.07 18.88
C VAL A 161 1.96 -9.15 17.93
N ARG A 162 2.85 -10.03 18.39
CA ARG A 162 3.30 -11.21 17.61
C ARG A 162 2.15 -12.20 17.36
N GLU A 163 1.29 -12.43 18.35
CA GLU A 163 0.08 -13.25 18.17
C GLU A 163 -0.88 -12.63 17.14
N LEU A 164 -1.12 -11.31 17.23
CA LEU A 164 -1.92 -10.57 16.26
C LEU A 164 -1.32 -10.63 14.85
N ALA A 165 0.00 -10.52 14.72
CA ALA A 165 0.71 -10.69 13.45
C ALA A 165 0.68 -12.14 12.93
N GLY A 166 0.42 -13.12 13.81
CA GLY A 166 0.39 -14.54 13.49
C GLY A 166 1.78 -15.14 13.28
N VAL A 167 2.80 -14.60 13.97
CA VAL A 167 4.21 -15.02 13.81
C VAL A 167 4.69 -15.99 14.89
N ASP A 168 3.93 -16.15 16.00
CA ASP A 168 4.24 -17.11 17.07
C ASP A 168 3.87 -18.57 16.74
N ALA A 169 3.26 -18.81 15.58
CA ALA A 169 2.71 -20.12 15.19
C ALA A 169 3.73 -21.11 14.57
N VAL A 170 5.03 -21.01 14.85
CA VAL A 170 6.03 -21.95 14.29
C VAL A 170 7.04 -22.42 15.35
N PRO A 171 6.92 -23.66 15.86
CA PRO A 171 8.08 -24.37 16.39
C PRO A 171 8.85 -25.00 15.21
N ALA A 172 10.01 -24.47 14.83
CA ALA A 172 10.88 -25.17 13.86
C ALA A 172 12.37 -24.81 13.97
N ALA A 173 13.20 -25.81 13.68
CA ALA A 173 14.66 -25.84 13.68
C ALA A 173 15.35 -24.96 12.60
N VAL A 174 14.64 -24.04 11.96
CA VAL A 174 15.14 -23.13 10.91
C VAL A 174 14.78 -21.70 11.32
N ALA A 175 15.71 -20.75 11.12
CA ALA A 175 15.49 -19.35 11.46
C ALA A 175 14.15 -18.86 10.87
N PRO A 176 13.30 -18.18 11.67
CA PRO A 176 11.96 -17.82 11.22
C PRO A 176 12.04 -16.81 10.07
N SER A 177 11.30 -17.06 8.98
CA SER A 177 11.18 -16.15 7.83
C SER A 177 10.21 -15.00 8.14
N VAL A 178 10.48 -14.27 9.22
CA VAL A 178 9.64 -13.19 9.74
C VAL A 178 10.46 -11.91 9.88
N PRO A 179 9.83 -10.74 9.82
CA PRO A 179 10.52 -9.48 10.09
C PRO A 179 11.21 -9.43 11.46
N ALA A 180 12.39 -8.80 11.51
CA ALA A 180 13.19 -8.59 12.72
C ALA A 180 12.42 -7.83 13.81
N ILE A 181 11.50 -6.92 13.41
CA ILE A 181 10.62 -6.19 14.33
C ILE A 181 9.73 -7.10 15.19
N PHE A 182 9.52 -8.36 14.79
CA PHE A 182 8.74 -9.32 15.57
C PHE A 182 9.61 -10.32 16.35
N THR A 183 10.92 -10.36 16.13
CA THR A 183 11.80 -11.37 16.76
C THR A 183 12.84 -10.77 17.69
N ASN A 184 13.26 -9.53 17.43
CA ASN A 184 14.19 -8.81 18.30
C ASN A 184 13.53 -8.41 19.63
N ASP A 185 14.36 -7.93 20.56
CA ASP A 185 13.89 -7.38 21.82
C ASP A 185 12.87 -6.25 21.59
N VAL A 186 11.75 -6.33 22.28
CA VAL A 186 10.61 -5.43 22.07
C VAL A 186 10.95 -3.98 22.45
N LEU A 187 11.80 -3.75 23.45
CA LEU A 187 12.20 -2.41 23.86
C LEU A 187 13.15 -1.80 22.82
N GLU A 188 14.05 -2.59 22.25
CA GLU A 188 14.88 -2.16 21.11
C GLU A 188 14.03 -1.81 19.89
N VAL A 189 13.05 -2.64 19.55
CA VAL A 189 12.12 -2.40 18.44
C VAL A 189 11.30 -1.13 18.67
N CYS A 190 10.68 -0.98 19.86
CA CYS A 190 9.90 0.22 20.19
C CYS A 190 10.77 1.48 20.14
N ARG A 191 12.01 1.42 20.64
CA ARG A 191 12.95 2.55 20.54
C ARG A 191 13.27 2.90 19.09
N ALA A 192 13.55 1.92 18.24
CA ALA A 192 13.83 2.17 16.84
C ALA A 192 12.64 2.78 16.09
N LEU A 193 11.42 2.32 16.40
CA LEU A 193 10.19 2.89 15.84
C LEU A 193 9.91 4.31 16.36
N SER A 194 10.18 4.61 17.64
CA SER A 194 10.13 5.98 18.15
C SER A 194 11.12 6.89 17.42
N VAL A 195 12.36 6.45 17.20
CA VAL A 195 13.35 7.21 16.40
C VAL A 195 12.88 7.40 14.96
N ALA A 196 12.25 6.38 14.35
CA ALA A 196 11.70 6.47 13.00
C ALA A 196 10.57 7.51 12.92
N LEU A 197 9.67 7.55 13.90
CA LEU A 197 8.61 8.56 14.01
C LEU A 197 9.18 9.97 14.12
N VAL A 198 10.21 10.19 14.96
CA VAL A 198 10.90 11.49 15.08
C VAL A 198 11.53 11.90 13.75
N ARG A 199 12.24 10.97 13.07
CA ARG A 199 12.85 11.23 11.74
C ARG A 199 11.82 11.55 10.67
N ALA A 200 10.62 10.98 10.77
CA ALA A 200 9.51 11.25 9.88
C ALA A 200 8.78 12.57 10.22
N GLY A 201 9.13 13.22 11.33
CA GLY A 201 8.50 14.46 11.80
C GLY A 201 7.12 14.26 12.44
N ALA A 202 6.83 13.04 12.94
CA ALA A 202 5.51 12.72 13.49
C ALA A 202 5.13 13.65 14.66
N PRO A 203 3.92 14.25 14.66
CA PRO A 203 3.49 15.13 15.74
C PRO A 203 3.48 14.41 17.10
N GLY A 204 4.06 15.03 18.13
CA GLY A 204 4.11 14.46 19.48
C GLY A 204 5.11 13.33 19.67
N ALA A 205 5.90 12.96 18.64
CA ALA A 205 7.00 12.02 18.81
C ALA A 205 8.11 12.64 19.68
N ALA A 206 8.36 12.03 20.84
CA ALA A 206 9.46 12.42 21.72
C ALA A 206 10.75 11.70 21.32
N ASP A 207 11.88 12.40 21.34
CA ASP A 207 13.18 11.77 21.12
C ASP A 207 13.51 10.82 22.29
N PRO A 208 13.64 9.50 22.05
CA PRO A 208 13.93 8.55 23.12
C PRO A 208 15.34 8.71 23.72
N ALA A 209 16.24 9.49 23.09
CA ALA A 209 17.55 9.84 23.64
C ALA A 209 17.53 11.10 24.53
N GLY A 210 16.46 11.91 24.49
CA GLY A 210 16.46 13.22 25.14
C GLY A 210 17.49 14.21 24.54
N PRO A 211 17.56 15.45 25.06
CA PRO A 211 18.45 16.48 24.51
C PRO A 211 19.95 16.21 24.69
N ASP A 212 20.35 15.27 25.57
CA ASP A 212 21.75 15.05 26.01
C ASP A 212 22.40 13.74 25.48
N GLY A 213 21.82 13.08 24.47
CA GLY A 213 22.44 11.92 23.80
C GLY A 213 22.05 10.55 24.38
N PRO A 214 22.65 9.44 23.92
CA PRO A 214 22.14 8.09 24.13
C PRO A 214 22.44 7.57 25.54
N GLY A 215 21.78 8.16 26.54
CA GLY A 215 21.75 7.71 27.93
C GLY A 215 20.30 7.72 28.42
N LEU A 216 19.86 6.64 29.06
CA LEU A 216 18.60 6.64 29.78
C LEU A 216 18.74 7.59 30.98
N THR A 217 17.78 8.53 31.10
CA THR A 217 17.50 9.53 32.18
C THR A 217 17.94 10.98 31.84
N VAL A 218 17.14 12.04 31.98
CA VAL A 218 15.90 12.28 32.76
C VAL A 218 14.87 13.03 31.90
N GLY A 219 13.64 12.51 31.83
CA GLY A 219 12.47 13.19 31.25
C GLY A 219 11.30 12.28 30.84
N GLY A 220 11.53 11.01 30.47
CA GLY A 220 10.48 10.17 29.85
C GLY A 220 10.40 8.66 30.19
N GLY A 221 11.36 8.07 30.91
CA GLY A 221 11.31 6.64 31.30
C GLY A 221 11.10 5.64 30.14
N LEU A 222 10.66 4.42 30.44
CA LEU A 222 10.14 3.49 29.41
C LEU A 222 8.81 3.99 28.84
N ARG A 223 8.11 4.85 29.59
CA ARG A 223 6.85 5.47 29.14
C ARG A 223 6.99 6.18 27.78
N GLY A 224 8.13 6.80 27.49
CA GLY A 224 8.41 7.44 26.20
C GLY A 224 8.48 6.49 24.99
N LEU A 225 8.51 5.18 25.20
CA LEU A 225 8.56 4.17 24.13
C LEU A 225 7.17 3.72 23.65
N TRP A 226 6.09 4.11 24.32
CA TRP A 226 4.73 3.69 23.94
C TRP A 226 4.28 4.24 22.57
N GLY A 227 4.84 5.36 22.10
CA GLY A 227 4.65 5.81 20.72
C GLY A 227 5.22 4.80 19.69
N GLY A 228 6.41 4.26 19.98
CA GLY A 228 7.01 3.18 19.19
C GLY A 228 6.26 1.85 19.33
N ALA A 229 5.64 1.57 20.48
CA ALA A 229 4.77 0.41 20.68
C ALA A 229 3.50 0.49 19.84
N LYS A 230 2.83 1.66 19.80
CA LYS A 230 1.69 1.91 18.91
C LYS A 230 2.09 1.69 17.45
N GLU A 231 3.27 2.17 17.08
CA GLU A 231 3.81 1.94 15.74
C GLU A 231 4.09 0.45 15.47
N LEU A 232 4.56 -0.32 16.45
CA LEU A 232 4.74 -1.77 16.31
C LEU A 232 3.40 -2.48 16.03
N LEU A 233 2.30 -2.05 16.66
CA LEU A 233 0.95 -2.54 16.34
C LEU A 233 0.56 -2.20 14.89
N ARG A 234 0.86 -0.99 14.40
CA ARG A 234 0.66 -0.63 12.98
C ARG A 234 1.47 -1.55 12.05
N GLN A 235 2.70 -1.88 12.43
CA GLN A 235 3.54 -2.79 11.65
C GLN A 235 3.01 -4.24 11.62
N ALA A 236 2.32 -4.70 12.67
CA ALA A 236 1.61 -5.99 12.63
C ALA A 236 0.45 -5.99 11.62
N ALA A 237 -0.34 -4.91 11.58
CA ALA A 237 -1.39 -4.74 10.57
C ALA A 237 -0.78 -4.64 9.16
N TYR A 238 0.30 -3.87 8.99
CA TYR A 238 1.06 -3.73 7.75
C TYR A 238 1.53 -5.07 7.20
N TYR A 239 2.12 -5.92 8.06
CA TYR A 239 2.65 -7.22 7.67
C TYR A 239 1.57 -8.14 7.10
N LYS A 240 0.42 -8.25 7.79
CA LYS A 240 -0.73 -9.02 7.30
C LYS A 240 -1.32 -8.42 6.01
N MET A 241 -1.39 -7.09 5.93
CA MET A 241 -1.92 -6.39 4.76
C MET A 241 -1.07 -6.60 3.51
N LYS A 242 0.26 -6.61 3.64
CA LYS A 242 1.20 -6.93 2.55
C LYS A 242 0.91 -8.30 1.96
N LYS A 243 0.67 -9.32 2.81
CA LYS A 243 0.30 -10.66 2.35
C LYS A 243 -1.06 -10.64 1.64
N ARG A 244 -2.07 -10.01 2.25
CA ARG A 244 -3.43 -9.87 1.70
C ARG A 244 -3.44 -9.21 0.32
N ALA A 245 -2.71 -8.12 0.12
CA ALA A 245 -2.61 -7.45 -1.18
C ALA A 245 -2.09 -8.39 -2.28
N GLY A 246 -1.14 -9.27 -1.95
CA GLY A 246 -0.66 -10.30 -2.88
C GLY A 246 -1.74 -11.35 -3.20
N VAL A 247 -2.49 -11.80 -2.18
CA VAL A 247 -3.60 -12.76 -2.32
C VAL A 247 -4.72 -12.19 -3.19
N VAL A 248 -5.20 -10.98 -2.88
CA VAL A 248 -6.26 -10.30 -3.66
C VAL A 248 -5.82 -10.08 -5.10
N GLY A 249 -4.55 -9.70 -5.32
CA GLY A 249 -3.99 -9.60 -6.67
C GLY A 249 -4.02 -10.92 -7.43
N GLU A 250 -3.39 -11.95 -6.87
CA GLU A 250 -3.17 -13.25 -7.52
C GLU A 250 -4.44 -14.09 -7.68
N ARG A 251 -5.29 -14.14 -6.65
CA ARG A 251 -6.49 -14.99 -6.61
C ARG A 251 -7.78 -14.25 -6.97
N GLY A 252 -7.80 -12.93 -6.82
CA GLY A 252 -8.96 -12.10 -7.15
C GLY A 252 -8.81 -11.38 -8.49
N LEU A 253 -8.08 -10.27 -8.49
CA LEU A 253 -8.01 -9.36 -9.64
C LEU A 253 -7.51 -10.09 -10.91
N GLY A 254 -6.46 -10.91 -10.79
CA GLY A 254 -5.89 -11.65 -11.92
C GLY A 254 -6.93 -12.53 -12.65
N PRO A 255 -7.61 -13.46 -11.96
CA PRO A 255 -8.68 -14.27 -12.54
C PRO A 255 -9.83 -13.46 -13.14
N VAL A 256 -10.22 -12.34 -12.51
CA VAL A 256 -11.25 -11.44 -13.07
C VAL A 256 -10.80 -10.85 -14.40
N LEU A 257 -9.57 -10.35 -14.50
CA LEU A 257 -9.02 -9.81 -15.74
C LEU A 257 -8.98 -10.88 -16.84
N ALA A 258 -8.55 -12.10 -16.51
CA ALA A 258 -8.51 -13.20 -17.46
C ALA A 258 -9.90 -13.60 -17.98
N GLN A 259 -10.91 -13.65 -17.10
CA GLN A 259 -12.31 -13.92 -17.49
C GLN A 259 -12.87 -12.83 -18.41
N LEU A 260 -12.65 -11.56 -18.05
CA LEU A 260 -13.10 -10.43 -18.87
C LEU A 260 -12.42 -10.41 -20.24
N ALA A 261 -11.12 -10.69 -20.31
CA ALA A 261 -10.37 -10.76 -21.56
C ALA A 261 -10.82 -11.93 -22.45
N ALA A 262 -11.15 -13.08 -21.85
CA ALA A 262 -11.69 -14.22 -22.60
C ALA A 262 -13.06 -13.90 -23.22
N ALA A 263 -13.92 -13.20 -22.48
CA ALA A 263 -15.23 -12.76 -22.98
C ALA A 263 -15.13 -11.62 -24.00
N ARG A 264 -14.12 -10.75 -23.86
CA ARG A 264 -13.91 -9.56 -24.70
C ARG A 264 -12.44 -9.45 -25.14
N PRO A 265 -12.00 -10.21 -26.15
CA PRO A 265 -10.59 -10.28 -26.54
C PRO A 265 -9.97 -8.96 -27.02
N ALA A 266 -10.79 -8.03 -27.48
CA ALA A 266 -10.35 -6.69 -27.91
C ALA A 266 -10.19 -5.69 -26.75
N LEU A 267 -10.65 -6.04 -25.54
CA LEU A 267 -10.61 -5.15 -24.39
C LEU A 267 -9.19 -5.02 -23.85
N ARG A 268 -8.83 -3.78 -23.55
CA ARG A 268 -7.48 -3.39 -23.10
C ARG A 268 -7.54 -2.99 -21.63
N PHE A 269 -6.61 -3.48 -20.83
CA PHE A 269 -6.53 -3.17 -19.40
C PHE A 269 -5.27 -2.36 -19.11
N HIS A 270 -5.45 -1.25 -18.43
CA HIS A 270 -4.38 -0.39 -17.92
C HIS A 270 -4.44 -0.44 -16.42
N LEU A 271 -3.48 -1.11 -15.80
CA LEU A 271 -3.48 -1.32 -14.36
C LEU A 271 -2.74 -0.18 -13.68
N ILE A 272 -3.37 0.42 -12.69
CA ILE A 272 -2.79 1.45 -11.82
C ILE A 272 -2.86 0.93 -10.39
N GLY A 273 -1.78 1.10 -9.64
CA GLY A 273 -1.81 0.76 -8.22
C GLY A 273 -0.99 1.73 -7.40
N HIS A 274 -1.58 2.17 -6.28
CA HIS A 274 -0.94 3.03 -5.30
C HIS A 274 -0.54 2.23 -4.06
N SER A 275 0.65 2.45 -3.48
CA SER A 275 1.04 1.81 -2.22
C SER A 275 0.88 0.26 -2.28
N PHE A 276 0.08 -0.36 -1.41
CA PHE A 276 -0.24 -1.80 -1.53
C PHE A 276 -1.19 -2.15 -2.70
N GLY A 277 -1.97 -1.21 -3.21
CA GLY A 277 -2.67 -1.38 -4.49
C GLY A 277 -1.70 -1.63 -5.65
N ALA A 278 -0.49 -1.06 -5.60
CA ALA A 278 0.60 -1.39 -6.54
C ALA A 278 0.99 -2.87 -6.45
N ARG A 279 0.96 -3.44 -5.25
CA ARG A 279 1.17 -4.88 -5.03
C ARG A 279 -0.01 -5.71 -5.54
N VAL A 280 -1.26 -5.28 -5.31
CA VAL A 280 -2.47 -5.94 -5.85
C VAL A 280 -2.37 -6.06 -7.38
N VAL A 281 -2.15 -4.96 -8.10
CA VAL A 281 -2.07 -5.00 -9.56
C VAL A 281 -0.83 -5.73 -10.08
N SER A 282 0.28 -5.74 -9.33
CA SER A 282 1.48 -6.46 -9.76
C SER A 282 1.33 -7.98 -9.59
N PHE A 283 0.66 -8.44 -8.52
CA PHE A 283 0.43 -9.86 -8.27
C PHE A 283 -0.68 -10.44 -9.18
N SER A 284 -1.59 -9.61 -9.69
CA SER A 284 -2.59 -10.06 -10.68
C SER A 284 -1.96 -10.59 -11.97
N LEU A 285 -0.73 -10.16 -12.29
CA LEU A 285 0.04 -10.66 -13.44
C LEU A 285 0.34 -12.16 -13.37
N ARG A 286 0.29 -12.79 -12.19
CA ARG A 286 0.45 -14.25 -12.03
C ARG A 286 -0.62 -15.05 -12.76
N ALA A 287 -1.82 -14.49 -12.89
CA ALA A 287 -2.92 -15.11 -13.61
C ALA A 287 -2.92 -14.80 -15.11
N VAL A 288 -2.03 -13.90 -15.58
CA VAL A 288 -1.97 -13.48 -16.98
C VAL A 288 -1.13 -14.48 -17.79
N PRO A 289 -1.67 -15.14 -18.84
CA PRO A 289 -0.90 -16.08 -19.68
C PRO A 289 0.26 -15.41 -20.45
N ASP A 290 1.33 -16.14 -20.79
CA ASP A 290 2.55 -15.58 -21.43
C ASP A 290 2.27 -14.88 -22.77
N ARG A 291 1.27 -15.40 -23.50
CA ARG A 291 0.88 -14.91 -24.83
C ARG A 291 -0.29 -13.93 -24.77
N ALA A 292 -0.80 -13.61 -23.59
CA ALA A 292 -1.83 -12.61 -23.44
C ALA A 292 -1.32 -11.22 -23.87
N ARG A 293 -2.20 -10.42 -24.44
CA ARG A 293 -1.92 -9.06 -24.91
C ARG A 293 -2.92 -8.03 -24.37
N TYR A 294 -3.79 -8.45 -23.45
CA TYR A 294 -4.87 -7.62 -22.93
C TYR A 294 -4.39 -6.64 -21.84
N VAL A 295 -3.34 -6.95 -21.08
CA VAL A 295 -2.74 -5.98 -20.15
C VAL A 295 -1.77 -5.09 -20.92
N LYS A 296 -2.14 -3.83 -21.10
CA LYS A 296 -1.44 -2.87 -21.97
C LYS A 296 -0.42 -2.01 -21.24
N SER A 297 -0.61 -1.80 -19.94
CA SER A 297 0.35 -1.07 -19.12
C SER A 297 0.11 -1.38 -17.64
N VAL A 298 1.17 -1.24 -16.84
CA VAL A 298 1.09 -1.22 -15.38
C VAL A 298 1.79 0.04 -14.89
N THR A 299 1.10 0.88 -14.11
CA THR A 299 1.68 2.08 -13.48
C THR A 299 1.59 1.95 -11.98
N LEU A 300 2.74 1.99 -11.32
CA LEU A 300 2.91 1.83 -9.88
C LEU A 300 3.22 3.21 -9.30
N LEU A 301 2.31 3.74 -8.49
CA LEU A 301 2.43 5.04 -7.83
C LEU A 301 2.85 4.80 -6.38
N GLN A 302 4.07 5.18 -6.01
CA GLN A 302 4.55 5.04 -4.62
C GLN A 302 4.36 3.58 -4.13
N GLY A 303 4.81 2.61 -4.94
CA GLY A 303 4.55 1.20 -4.68
C GLY A 303 5.18 0.69 -3.37
N ALA A 304 4.37 0.08 -2.51
CA ALA A 304 4.79 -0.43 -1.20
C ALA A 304 5.18 -1.92 -1.27
N PHE A 305 6.16 -2.25 -2.11
CA PHE A 305 6.77 -3.58 -2.17
C PHE A 305 8.23 -3.50 -2.64
N SER A 306 8.96 -4.61 -2.57
CA SER A 306 10.41 -4.58 -2.80
C SER A 306 10.76 -4.03 -4.18
N HIS A 307 11.72 -3.11 -4.23
CA HIS A 307 12.29 -2.61 -5.48
C HIS A 307 12.96 -3.69 -6.35
N TYR A 308 13.27 -4.86 -5.78
CA TYR A 308 13.83 -6.02 -6.49
C TYR A 308 12.75 -7.00 -6.97
N ALA A 309 11.46 -6.70 -6.82
CA ALA A 309 10.42 -7.68 -7.08
C ALA A 309 10.43 -8.25 -8.51
N PHE A 310 10.86 -7.47 -9.50
CA PHE A 310 10.97 -7.92 -10.90
C PHE A 310 12.37 -8.43 -11.30
N ALA A 311 13.35 -8.37 -10.39
CA ALA A 311 14.73 -8.77 -10.66
C ALA A 311 14.81 -10.27 -10.95
N ASP A 312 15.57 -10.62 -12.00
CA ASP A 312 15.80 -12.03 -12.32
C ASP A 312 16.68 -12.73 -11.27
N ARG A 313 17.61 -11.97 -10.69
CA ARG A 313 18.49 -12.41 -9.59
C ARG A 313 18.65 -11.28 -8.57
N LEU A 314 18.58 -11.59 -7.29
CA LEU A 314 18.79 -10.61 -6.23
C LEU A 314 20.29 -10.29 -6.11
N PRO A 315 20.69 -9.00 -5.93
CA PRO A 315 22.12 -8.66 -5.79
C PRO A 315 22.81 -9.33 -4.60
N HIS A 316 22.07 -9.48 -3.50
CA HIS A 316 22.54 -10.05 -2.23
C HIS A 316 22.35 -11.58 -2.14
N ASP A 317 21.58 -12.17 -3.04
CA ASP A 317 21.33 -13.61 -3.11
C ASP A 317 21.10 -14.04 -4.56
N LYS A 318 22.20 -14.24 -5.28
CA LYS A 318 22.18 -14.51 -6.73
C LYS A 318 21.52 -15.85 -7.09
N GLY A 319 21.27 -16.73 -6.12
CA GLY A 319 20.55 -17.98 -6.30
C GLY A 319 19.03 -17.80 -6.40
N ASN A 320 18.53 -16.67 -5.91
CA ASN A 320 17.10 -16.34 -5.87
C ASN A 320 16.77 -15.11 -6.73
N GLY A 321 15.51 -14.99 -7.14
CA GLY A 321 14.99 -13.83 -7.87
C GLY A 321 13.86 -13.14 -7.10
N GLY A 322 13.41 -11.99 -7.61
CA GLY A 322 12.28 -11.28 -7.03
C GLY A 322 10.97 -12.06 -7.09
N ALA A 323 10.03 -11.72 -6.20
CA ALA A 323 8.74 -12.41 -6.08
C ALA A 323 7.84 -12.34 -7.34
N LEU A 324 8.15 -11.42 -8.25
CA LEU A 324 7.47 -11.16 -9.53
C LEU A 324 8.43 -11.34 -10.72
N ARG A 325 9.54 -12.08 -10.53
CA ARG A 325 10.53 -12.34 -11.57
C ARG A 325 9.88 -12.71 -12.90
N GLY A 326 10.15 -11.91 -13.92
CA GLY A 326 9.72 -12.17 -15.28
C GLY A 326 8.26 -11.83 -15.59
N LEU A 327 7.45 -11.45 -14.59
CA LEU A 327 6.04 -11.12 -14.80
C LEU A 327 5.84 -9.80 -15.56
N GLN A 328 6.83 -8.91 -15.57
CA GLN A 328 6.81 -7.72 -16.43
C GLN A 328 6.68 -8.07 -17.92
N ARG A 329 7.06 -9.29 -18.33
CA ARG A 329 6.90 -9.78 -19.71
C ARG A 329 5.46 -10.17 -20.05
N ARG A 330 4.56 -10.25 -19.06
CA ARG A 330 3.12 -10.49 -19.25
C ARG A 330 2.37 -9.21 -19.64
N VAL A 331 3.02 -8.05 -19.56
CA VAL A 331 2.47 -6.76 -19.93
C VAL A 331 2.84 -6.46 -21.38
N ASP A 332 1.84 -6.22 -22.22
CA ASP A 332 2.01 -5.81 -23.62
C ASP A 332 2.21 -4.29 -23.71
N GLY A 333 3.21 -3.83 -22.97
CA GLY A 333 3.59 -2.44 -22.74
C GLY A 333 4.51 -2.30 -21.51
N PRO A 334 4.73 -1.08 -21.02
CA PRO A 334 5.65 -0.84 -19.91
C PRO A 334 5.05 -1.16 -18.53
N VAL A 335 5.94 -1.52 -17.60
CA VAL A 335 5.72 -1.46 -16.15
C VAL A 335 6.45 -0.24 -15.63
N VAL A 336 5.69 0.81 -15.30
CA VAL A 336 6.19 2.12 -14.88
C VAL A 336 6.17 2.19 -13.35
N ALA A 337 7.31 2.43 -12.72
CA ALA A 337 7.42 2.70 -11.29
C ALA A 337 7.66 4.19 -11.06
N CYS A 338 6.60 4.92 -10.73
CA CYS A 338 6.69 6.31 -10.29
C CYS A 338 7.09 6.33 -8.80
N HIS A 339 8.23 6.95 -8.50
CA HIS A 339 8.77 7.03 -7.15
C HIS A 339 9.02 8.49 -6.75
N SER A 340 9.10 8.73 -5.43
CA SER A 340 9.44 10.06 -4.90
C SER A 340 10.35 9.97 -3.69
N PRO A 341 11.43 10.79 -3.61
CA PRO A 341 12.27 10.88 -2.42
C PRO A 341 11.56 11.55 -1.24
N HIS A 342 10.41 12.20 -1.47
CA HIS A 342 9.60 12.87 -0.45
C HIS A 342 8.61 11.92 0.26
N ASP A 343 8.58 10.65 -0.14
CA ASP A 343 7.78 9.62 0.52
C ASP A 343 8.51 9.04 1.75
N SER A 344 8.17 9.56 2.93
CA SER A 344 8.77 9.13 4.20
C SER A 344 8.31 7.73 4.62
N ALA A 345 7.07 7.34 4.30
CA ALA A 345 6.56 6.00 4.59
C ALA A 345 7.44 4.92 3.95
N LEU A 346 7.76 5.10 2.67
CA LEU A 346 8.59 4.15 1.91
C LEU A 346 10.09 4.30 2.16
N LYS A 347 10.54 5.50 2.53
CA LYS A 347 11.95 5.75 2.87
C LYS A 347 12.35 5.21 4.24
N ILE A 348 11.47 5.31 5.24
CA ILE A 348 11.81 5.09 6.66
C ILE A 348 11.16 3.80 7.19
N PHE A 349 9.83 3.69 7.10
CA PHE A 349 9.09 2.62 7.75
C PHE A 349 9.13 1.31 6.94
N TYR A 350 9.03 1.39 5.61
CA TYR A 350 9.09 0.19 4.76
C TYR A 350 10.36 -0.65 4.98
N PRO A 351 11.59 -0.08 4.98
CA PRO A 351 12.81 -0.87 5.18
C PRO A 351 12.88 -1.47 6.59
N LEU A 352 12.40 -0.74 7.60
CA LEU A 352 12.34 -1.22 8.98
C LEU A 352 11.40 -2.43 9.13
N ALA A 353 10.21 -2.33 8.53
CA ALA A 353 9.21 -3.39 8.55
C ALA A 353 9.55 -4.60 7.66
N SER A 354 10.41 -4.40 6.65
CA SER A 354 10.76 -5.45 5.69
C SER A 354 12.02 -6.22 6.06
N ARG A 355 12.85 -5.71 6.99
CA ARG A 355 14.07 -6.39 7.43
C ARG A 355 13.76 -7.74 8.06
N MET A 356 14.39 -8.81 7.58
CA MET A 356 14.20 -10.16 8.09
C MET A 356 15.03 -10.44 9.35
N ALA A 357 14.54 -11.36 10.17
CA ALA A 357 15.26 -11.89 11.32
C ALA A 357 16.58 -12.58 10.90
N GLY A 358 17.61 -12.50 11.75
CA GLY A 358 18.93 -13.08 11.48
C GLY A 358 19.86 -12.24 10.60
N ASP A 359 19.43 -11.04 10.19
CA ASP A 359 20.28 -10.07 9.50
C ASP A 359 21.20 -9.35 10.49
N SER A 360 22.52 -9.31 10.22
CA SER A 360 23.54 -8.79 11.15
C SER A 360 23.60 -7.26 11.24
N ALA A 361 22.84 -6.54 10.41
CA ALA A 361 22.72 -5.09 10.48
C ALA A 361 21.71 -4.67 11.55
N GLY A 362 22.16 -3.96 12.59
CA GLY A 362 21.30 -3.44 13.68
C GLY A 362 20.13 -2.60 13.15
N LEU A 363 18.99 -2.58 13.85
CA LEU A 363 17.66 -2.16 13.34
C LEU A 363 17.60 -0.77 12.67
N LEU A 364 18.53 0.12 13.03
CA LEU A 364 18.66 1.47 12.47
C LEU A 364 19.72 1.53 11.36
N GLY A 365 19.31 1.93 10.16
CA GLY A 365 20.20 2.09 8.99
C GLY A 365 19.46 1.77 7.70
N PHE A 366 19.77 2.49 6.61
CA PHE A 366 19.26 2.10 5.30
C PHE A 366 20.08 0.92 4.79
N ASP A 367 19.37 -0.13 4.40
CA ASP A 367 19.94 -1.31 3.80
C ASP A 367 19.20 -1.54 2.49
N GLU A 368 19.93 -1.41 1.39
CA GLU A 368 19.40 -1.55 0.04
C GLU A 368 18.71 -2.89 -0.19
N ARG A 369 18.92 -3.93 0.64
CA ARG A 369 18.18 -5.20 0.54
C ARG A 369 16.68 -5.02 0.78
N TRP A 370 16.31 -4.01 1.57
CA TRP A 370 14.96 -3.83 2.11
C TRP A 370 14.23 -2.59 1.53
N GLY A 371 14.69 -2.06 0.39
CA GLY A 371 14.11 -0.86 -0.24
C GLY A 371 12.75 -1.10 -0.92
N ALA A 372 11.95 -0.02 -0.99
CA ALA A 372 10.64 0.00 -1.61
C ALA A 372 10.68 0.57 -3.04
N ILE A 373 9.99 -0.08 -3.97
CA ILE A 373 9.90 0.37 -5.38
C ILE A 373 9.34 1.80 -5.53
N GLY A 374 8.50 2.25 -4.61
CA GLY A 374 7.97 3.63 -4.60
C GLY A 374 8.91 4.68 -4.02
N HIS A 375 10.02 4.28 -3.39
CA HIS A 375 11.07 5.19 -2.93
C HIS A 375 12.10 5.44 -4.02
N ASP A 376 12.61 4.35 -4.62
CA ASP A 376 13.77 4.38 -5.51
C ASP A 376 13.56 3.55 -6.79
N GLY A 377 12.32 3.36 -7.24
CA GLY A 377 12.02 2.73 -8.52
C GLY A 377 12.37 1.24 -8.58
N VAL A 378 12.40 0.68 -9.79
CA VAL A 378 12.79 -0.72 -10.03
C VAL A 378 14.31 -0.86 -9.93
N GLN A 379 14.77 -1.88 -9.22
CA GLN A 379 16.20 -2.19 -9.05
C GLN A 379 16.54 -3.58 -9.57
N ALA A 380 17.82 -3.76 -9.96
CA ALA A 380 18.38 -5.02 -10.46
C ALA A 380 17.62 -5.68 -11.64
N VAL A 381 16.97 -4.87 -12.48
CA VAL A 381 16.42 -5.31 -13.78
C VAL A 381 17.31 -4.72 -14.89
N PRO A 382 18.17 -5.54 -15.55
CA PRO A 382 19.07 -5.06 -16.59
C PRO A 382 18.32 -4.32 -17.71
N GLY A 383 18.83 -3.16 -18.09
CA GLY A 383 18.27 -2.34 -19.17
C GLY A 383 17.00 -1.55 -18.81
N ALA A 384 16.52 -1.61 -17.56
CA ALA A 384 15.40 -0.78 -17.10
C ALA A 384 15.80 0.70 -17.03
N PRO A 385 15.20 1.60 -17.84
CA PRO A 385 15.56 3.02 -17.82
C PRO A 385 15.14 3.69 -16.52
N ARG A 386 15.82 4.79 -16.19
CA ARG A 386 15.47 5.69 -15.09
C ARG A 386 15.33 7.09 -15.66
N LEU A 387 14.12 7.63 -15.61
CA LEU A 387 13.73 8.87 -16.28
C LEU A 387 13.19 9.87 -15.24
N SER A 388 13.32 11.16 -15.51
CA SER A 388 12.54 12.16 -14.78
C SER A 388 11.11 12.20 -15.32
N LEU A 389 10.16 12.67 -14.51
CA LEU A 389 8.79 12.93 -14.97
C LEU A 389 8.77 13.86 -16.19
N ASP A 390 9.59 14.89 -16.19
CA ASP A 390 9.72 15.86 -17.28
C ASP A 390 10.19 15.21 -18.60
N THR A 391 11.19 14.32 -18.55
CA THR A 391 11.61 13.52 -19.72
C THR A 391 10.46 12.66 -20.23
N VAL A 392 9.72 11.99 -19.34
CA VAL A 392 8.56 11.16 -19.73
C VAL A 392 7.48 11.98 -20.43
N LEU A 393 7.20 13.19 -19.93
CA LEU A 393 6.16 14.05 -20.51
C LEU A 393 6.55 14.63 -21.88
N ARG A 394 7.85 14.81 -22.15
CA ARG A 394 8.34 15.31 -23.46
C ARG A 394 8.60 14.21 -24.48
N GLU A 395 9.28 13.15 -24.04
CA GLU A 395 9.90 12.15 -24.93
C GLU A 395 9.14 10.82 -24.91
N GLY A 396 8.26 10.61 -23.93
CA GLY A 396 7.47 9.41 -23.78
C GLY A 396 8.12 8.34 -22.91
N LEU A 397 7.60 7.12 -23.03
CA LEU A 397 8.06 5.94 -22.28
C LEU A 397 8.58 4.85 -23.23
N PRO A 398 9.46 3.96 -22.74
CA PRO A 398 9.82 2.75 -23.46
C PRO A 398 8.59 1.93 -23.87
N ALA A 399 8.69 1.26 -25.01
CA ALA A 399 7.59 0.47 -25.56
C ALA A 399 7.16 -0.69 -24.65
N SER A 400 8.09 -1.27 -23.89
CA SER A 400 7.87 -2.41 -23.00
C SER A 400 8.94 -2.49 -21.91
N GLY A 401 8.74 -3.39 -20.94
CA GLY A 401 9.69 -3.64 -19.86
C GLY A 401 9.52 -2.68 -18.68
N CYS A 402 10.42 -2.78 -17.70
CA CYS A 402 10.38 -1.94 -16.51
C CYS A 402 11.04 -0.58 -16.78
N VAL A 403 10.46 0.48 -16.21
CA VAL A 403 11.01 1.84 -16.23
C VAL A 403 10.73 2.51 -14.87
N SER A 404 11.74 3.21 -14.34
CA SER A 404 11.59 4.02 -13.14
C SER A 404 11.41 5.47 -13.53
N VAL A 405 10.44 6.15 -12.93
CA VAL A 405 10.14 7.56 -13.16
C VAL A 405 10.24 8.32 -11.85
N ASP A 406 11.18 9.26 -11.76
CA ASP A 406 11.25 10.18 -10.63
C ASP A 406 10.13 11.21 -10.76
N ALA A 407 9.13 11.08 -9.89
CA ALA A 407 7.96 11.94 -9.82
C ALA A 407 8.08 13.01 -8.71
N GLY A 408 9.24 13.15 -8.07
CA GLY A 408 9.47 14.06 -6.94
C GLY A 408 9.21 15.54 -7.25
N SER A 409 9.21 15.94 -8.53
CA SER A 409 8.86 17.31 -8.92
C SER A 409 7.39 17.67 -8.64
N VAL A 410 6.48 16.68 -8.61
CA VAL A 410 5.06 16.88 -8.32
C VAL A 410 4.62 16.15 -7.05
N VAL A 411 5.10 14.92 -6.81
CA VAL A 411 4.81 14.11 -5.61
C VAL A 411 5.70 14.57 -4.47
N ARG A 412 5.32 15.65 -3.80
CA ARG A 412 6.13 16.31 -2.76
C ARG A 412 5.32 16.98 -1.65
N ARG A 413 3.99 16.97 -1.74
CA ARG A 413 3.09 17.49 -0.70
C ARG A 413 2.64 16.37 0.21
N GLY A 414 2.42 16.66 1.49
CA GLY A 414 1.96 15.65 2.44
C GLY A 414 2.28 16.05 3.88
N GLY A 415 2.01 15.15 4.81
CA GLY A 415 2.22 15.35 6.24
C GLY A 415 2.98 14.19 6.87
N ALA A 416 3.63 14.45 7.99
CA ALA A 416 4.22 13.39 8.80
C ALA A 416 3.15 12.43 9.36
N PRO A 417 3.47 11.14 9.56
CA PRO A 417 4.76 10.50 9.29
C PRO A 417 4.97 10.07 7.83
N SER A 418 3.92 10.09 7.01
CA SER A 418 3.92 9.47 5.68
C SER A 418 4.63 10.29 4.60
N GLY A 419 4.81 11.58 4.79
CA GLY A 419 5.35 12.48 3.76
C GLY A 419 4.44 12.51 2.52
N ALA A 420 5.03 12.49 1.33
CA ALA A 420 4.30 12.59 0.06
C ALA A 420 3.64 11.30 -0.42
N HIS A 421 3.46 10.30 0.45
CA HIS A 421 3.00 8.96 0.08
C HIS A 421 1.67 8.94 -0.69
N SER A 422 0.72 9.82 -0.34
CA SER A 422 -0.61 9.89 -0.97
C SER A 422 -0.78 11.06 -1.95
N ASP A 423 0.27 11.83 -2.24
CA ASP A 423 0.21 12.98 -3.17
C ASP A 423 0.31 12.52 -4.62
N ILE A 424 -0.71 11.78 -5.06
CA ILE A 424 -0.71 11.05 -6.34
C ILE A 424 -1.76 11.54 -7.34
N CYS A 425 -2.60 12.48 -6.95
CA CYS A 425 -3.63 13.07 -7.81
C CYS A 425 -3.09 14.32 -8.50
N HIS A 426 -2.23 14.10 -9.50
CA HIS A 426 -1.67 15.12 -10.38
C HIS A 426 -1.95 14.76 -11.84
N GLU A 427 -2.24 15.76 -12.67
CA GLU A 427 -2.49 15.55 -14.10
C GLU A 427 -1.25 14.95 -14.80
N GLU A 428 -0.05 15.31 -14.35
CA GLU A 428 1.21 14.77 -14.86
C GLU A 428 1.28 13.24 -14.68
N LEU A 429 0.81 12.71 -13.56
CA LEU A 429 0.76 11.26 -13.33
C LEU A 429 -0.32 10.60 -14.18
N ALA A 430 -1.46 11.27 -14.42
CA ALA A 430 -2.45 10.78 -15.38
C ALA A 430 -1.88 10.73 -16.81
N ARG A 431 -1.09 11.74 -17.22
CA ARG A 431 -0.35 11.74 -18.49
C ARG A 431 0.64 10.60 -18.58
N VAL A 432 1.35 10.24 -17.48
CA VAL A 432 2.20 9.04 -17.46
C VAL A 432 1.39 7.78 -17.75
N VAL A 433 0.22 7.60 -17.12
CA VAL A 433 -0.66 6.44 -17.36
C VAL A 433 -1.14 6.40 -18.82
N VAL A 434 -1.52 7.55 -19.38
CA VAL A 434 -1.97 7.68 -20.77
C VAL A 434 -0.84 7.35 -21.75
N THR A 435 0.38 7.87 -21.52
CA THR A 435 1.57 7.56 -22.32
C THR A 435 1.92 6.08 -22.24
N ALA A 436 1.88 5.50 -21.03
CA ALA A 436 2.16 4.07 -20.82
C ALA A 436 1.15 3.19 -21.58
N GLY A 437 -0.12 3.56 -21.56
CA GLY A 437 -1.19 2.87 -22.27
C GLY A 437 -1.27 3.14 -23.77
N ARG A 438 -0.51 4.13 -24.26
CA ARG A 438 -0.59 4.67 -25.63
C ARG A 438 -2.02 5.08 -25.99
N MET A 439 -2.68 5.77 -25.06
CA MET A 439 -4.06 6.24 -25.19
C MET A 439 -4.15 7.71 -25.56
N GLY A 440 -3.02 8.42 -25.68
CA GLY A 440 -2.98 9.88 -25.86
C GLY A 440 -3.60 10.39 -27.16
N ARG A 441 -3.91 11.69 -27.18
CA ARG A 441 -4.36 12.42 -28.38
C ARG A 441 -3.28 12.53 -29.45
#